data_AF-A0A2G8JDF8-F1
#
_entry.id   AF-A0A2G8JDF8-F1
#
_cell.length_a   1.000
_cell.length_b   1.000
_cell.length_c   1.000
_cell.angle_alpha   90.00
_cell.angle_beta   90.00
_cell.angle_gamma   90.00
#
_symmetry.space_group_name_H-M   'P 1'
#
loop_
_entity.id
_entity.type
_entity.pdbx_description
1 polymer ?
#
loop_
_entity_poly.entity_id
_entity_poly.type
_entity_poly.pdbx_seq_one_letter_code
_entity_poly.pdbx_strand_id
1 'polypeptide(L)'
;MAEVLRELEQAAQLIMAPPSVVSQSQRQAAENVILTFRRSKSPFEACQFMLENSKSDYVLFQVASTVKEAMIREWTLLSPEQINHMRTFLMKYVTQNIGLSNYVREQMLQTVAVIYKRGTLDTKSSGREALFQDVSQLIASGNTQMQMIACSMLTALLNEYSGNAKTSAIGLSWNFHNECKRKFENNDLKQVFQFALQVLHQIVSSPDQMSRDASTLLGRILAISEQVLSWDFSLARHIL
;
A
#
# COMPACT_ATOMS: atom_id res chain seq x y z
N MET A 1 -9.07 -6.14 -23.22
CA MET A 1 -8.07 -6.04 -22.13
C MET A 1 -6.64 -6.09 -22.64
N ALA A 2 -6.26 -7.07 -23.48
CA ALA A 2 -4.91 -7.14 -24.06
C ALA A 2 -4.49 -5.91 -24.89
N GLU A 3 -5.40 -5.34 -25.67
CA GLU A 3 -5.12 -4.12 -26.45
C GLU A 3 -4.85 -2.91 -25.56
N VAL A 4 -5.66 -2.70 -24.52
CA VAL A 4 -5.46 -1.62 -23.53
C VAL A 4 -4.14 -1.80 -22.78
N LEU A 5 -3.77 -3.04 -22.43
CA LEU A 5 -2.46 -3.33 -21.83
C LEU A 5 -1.32 -2.93 -22.77
N ARG A 6 -1.41 -3.30 -24.06
CA ARG A 6 -0.41 -2.94 -25.06
C ARG A 6 -0.28 -1.42 -25.22
N GLU A 7 -1.40 -0.69 -25.25
CA GLU A 7 -1.40 0.78 -25.30
C GLU A 7 -0.73 1.40 -24.07
N LEU A 8 -1.02 0.88 -22.87
CA LEU A 8 -0.37 1.34 -21.63
C LEU A 8 1.12 1.03 -21.62
N GLU A 9 1.54 -0.13 -22.12
CA GLU A 9 2.96 -0.48 -22.23
C GLU A 9 3.70 0.42 -23.23
N GLN A 10 3.09 0.74 -24.36
CA GLN A 10 3.64 1.71 -25.32
C GLN A 10 3.72 3.12 -24.72
N ALA A 11 2.67 3.58 -24.03
CA ALA A 11 2.68 4.86 -23.33
C ALA A 11 3.77 4.91 -22.25
N ALA A 12 3.92 3.83 -21.48
CA ALA A 12 4.96 3.70 -20.46
C ALA A 12 6.37 3.80 -21.07
N GLN A 13 6.62 3.12 -22.19
CA GLN A 13 7.91 3.20 -22.91
C GLN A 13 8.22 4.64 -23.35
N LEU A 14 7.24 5.37 -23.89
CA LEU A 14 7.43 6.76 -24.32
C LEU A 14 7.73 7.71 -23.15
N ILE A 15 7.07 7.54 -22.01
CA ILE A 15 7.29 8.39 -20.83
C ILE A 15 8.67 8.12 -20.21
N MET A 16 9.04 6.85 -20.11
CA MET A 16 10.29 6.41 -19.49
C MET A 16 11.52 6.56 -20.41
N ALA A 17 11.32 6.81 -21.71
CA ALA A 17 12.41 7.03 -22.64
C ALA A 17 13.20 8.32 -22.29
N PRO A 18 14.47 8.45 -22.72
CA PRO A 18 15.24 9.67 -22.54
C PRO A 18 14.59 10.91 -23.20
N PRO A 19 14.74 12.12 -22.64
CA PRO A 19 14.21 13.37 -23.22
C PRO A 19 14.69 13.66 -24.64
N SER A 20 15.86 13.11 -25.03
CA SER A 20 16.46 13.29 -26.35
C SER A 20 15.79 12.50 -27.47
N VAL A 21 14.99 11.47 -27.15
CA VAL A 21 14.44 10.54 -28.16
C VAL A 21 12.92 10.60 -28.32
N VAL A 22 12.21 11.32 -27.45
CA VAL A 22 10.75 11.47 -27.50
C VAL A 22 10.38 12.93 -27.40
N SER A 23 9.56 13.42 -28.33
CA SER A 23 9.08 14.79 -28.32
C SER A 23 8.17 15.07 -27.12
N GLN A 24 8.05 16.34 -26.74
CA GLN A 24 7.11 16.74 -25.69
C GLN A 24 5.65 16.36 -26.04
N SER A 25 5.25 16.48 -27.30
CA SER A 25 3.91 16.11 -27.75
C SER A 25 3.64 14.61 -27.63
N GLN A 26 4.63 13.76 -27.94
CA GLN A 26 4.51 12.30 -27.78
C GLN A 26 4.41 11.91 -26.30
N ARG A 27 5.18 12.56 -25.41
CA ARG A 27 5.07 12.35 -23.97
C ARG A 27 3.71 12.76 -23.43
N GLN A 28 3.21 13.93 -23.82
CA GLN A 28 1.88 14.40 -23.43
C GLN A 28 0.77 13.46 -23.92
N ALA A 29 0.89 12.94 -25.15
CA ALA A 29 -0.06 11.95 -25.67
C ALA A 29 -0.03 10.66 -24.83
N ALA A 30 1.15 10.16 -24.49
CA ALA A 30 1.31 8.98 -23.63
C ALA A 30 0.77 9.21 -22.21
N GLU A 31 1.01 10.38 -21.62
CA GLU A 31 0.43 10.76 -20.32
C GLU A 31 -1.10 10.76 -20.36
N ASN A 32 -1.68 11.30 -21.44
CA ASN A 32 -3.14 11.31 -21.62
C ASN A 32 -3.73 9.91 -21.70
N VAL A 33 -3.04 8.94 -22.30
CA VAL A 33 -3.48 7.52 -22.30
C VAL A 33 -3.58 6.99 -20.87
N ILE A 34 -2.54 7.20 -20.05
CA ILE A 34 -2.52 6.74 -18.65
C ILE A 34 -3.57 7.45 -17.80
N LEU A 35 -3.73 8.77 -17.98
CA LEU A 35 -4.73 9.56 -17.26
C LEU A 35 -6.16 9.14 -17.64
N THR A 36 -6.39 8.83 -18.92
CA THR A 36 -7.68 8.33 -19.40
C THR A 36 -8.00 6.97 -18.77
N PHE A 37 -7.02 6.07 -18.73
CA PHE A 37 -7.16 4.78 -18.06
C PHE A 37 -7.49 4.94 -16.56
N ARG A 38 -6.80 5.84 -15.84
CA ARG A 38 -7.08 6.12 -14.42
C ARG A 38 -8.49 6.62 -14.13
N ARG A 39 -9.08 7.32 -15.11
CA ARG A 39 -10.44 7.87 -15.04
C ARG A 39 -11.51 6.88 -15.49
N SER A 40 -11.15 5.70 -15.99
CA SER A 40 -12.11 4.67 -16.39
C SER A 40 -12.96 4.21 -15.21
N LYS A 41 -14.24 3.88 -15.49
CA LYS A 41 -15.20 3.40 -14.50
C LYS A 41 -14.99 1.90 -14.26
N SER A 42 -15.04 1.46 -13.00
CA SER A 42 -14.90 0.07 -12.60
C SER A 42 -13.68 -0.65 -13.23
N PRO A 43 -12.44 -0.13 -13.07
CA PRO A 43 -11.25 -0.67 -13.73
C PRO A 43 -10.72 -1.97 -13.12
N PHE A 44 -11.38 -2.53 -12.09
CA PHE A 44 -10.81 -3.57 -11.22
C PHE A 44 -10.42 -4.87 -11.94
N GLU A 45 -11.29 -5.39 -12.81
CA GLU A 45 -11.00 -6.60 -13.59
C GLU A 45 -9.85 -6.37 -14.58
N ALA A 46 -9.86 -5.22 -15.27
CA ALA A 46 -8.79 -4.83 -16.18
C ALA A 46 -7.45 -4.65 -15.44
N CYS A 47 -7.48 -4.05 -14.24
CA CYS A 47 -6.29 -3.89 -13.41
C CYS A 47 -5.74 -5.24 -12.95
N GLN A 48 -6.60 -6.17 -12.53
CA GLN A 48 -6.16 -7.52 -12.14
C GLN A 48 -5.48 -8.22 -13.32
N PHE A 49 -6.11 -8.20 -14.50
CA PHE A 49 -5.53 -8.74 -15.73
C PHE A 49 -4.16 -8.11 -16.03
N MET A 50 -4.03 -6.78 -15.95
CA MET A 50 -2.76 -6.10 -16.26
C MET A 50 -1.66 -6.41 -15.25
N LEU A 51 -1.99 -6.55 -13.97
CA LEU A 51 -1.02 -6.95 -12.93
C LEU A 51 -0.48 -8.36 -13.17
N GLU A 52 -1.33 -9.28 -13.63
CA GLU A 52 -0.94 -10.66 -13.91
C GLU A 52 -0.15 -10.82 -15.22
N ASN A 53 -0.30 -9.90 -16.18
CA ASN A 53 0.23 -10.07 -17.54
C ASN A 53 1.36 -9.10 -17.92
N SER A 54 1.45 -7.93 -17.27
CA SER A 54 2.52 -6.96 -17.60
C SER A 54 3.82 -7.29 -16.88
N LYS A 55 4.94 -7.05 -17.56
CA LYS A 55 6.30 -7.11 -16.99
C LYS A 55 6.91 -5.72 -16.76
N SER A 56 6.19 -4.66 -17.11
CA SER A 56 6.68 -3.29 -16.97
C SER A 56 6.35 -2.76 -15.58
N ASP A 57 7.36 -2.57 -14.74
CA ASP A 57 7.18 -2.03 -13.38
C ASP A 57 6.45 -0.68 -13.37
N TYR A 58 6.69 0.16 -14.40
CA TYR A 58 5.97 1.43 -14.53
C TYR A 58 4.48 1.21 -14.79
N VAL A 59 4.11 0.24 -15.64
CA VAL A 59 2.70 -0.12 -15.86
C VAL A 59 2.09 -0.68 -14.58
N LEU A 60 2.77 -1.59 -13.90
CA LEU A 60 2.30 -2.17 -12.63
C LEU A 60 2.04 -1.07 -11.58
N PHE A 61 2.92 -0.08 -11.48
CA PHE A 61 2.73 1.08 -10.60
C PHE A 61 1.53 1.93 -10.99
N GLN A 62 1.34 2.22 -12.28
CA GLN A 62 0.18 2.99 -12.75
C GLN A 62 -1.11 2.22 -12.51
N VAL A 63 -1.13 0.91 -12.74
CA VAL A 63 -2.28 0.05 -12.47
C VAL A 63 -2.62 0.02 -10.97
N ALA A 64 -1.62 -0.15 -10.09
CA ALA A 64 -1.83 -0.09 -8.65
C ALA A 64 -2.37 1.28 -8.20
N SER A 65 -1.92 2.37 -8.83
CA SER A 65 -2.43 3.72 -8.64
C SER A 65 -3.88 3.89 -9.11
N THR A 66 -4.23 3.32 -10.27
CA THR A 66 -5.61 3.29 -10.77
C THR A 66 -6.52 2.55 -9.80
N VAL A 67 -6.10 1.40 -9.27
CA VAL A 67 -6.88 0.65 -8.27
C VAL A 67 -7.14 1.50 -7.03
N LYS A 68 -6.11 2.17 -6.50
CA LYS A 68 -6.25 3.07 -5.34
C LYS A 68 -7.29 4.16 -5.59
N GLU A 69 -7.21 4.85 -6.72
CA GLU A 69 -8.13 5.94 -7.04
C GLU A 69 -9.55 5.44 -7.30
N ALA A 70 -9.71 4.31 -7.97
CA ALA A 70 -11.00 3.71 -8.21
C ALA A 70 -11.64 3.20 -6.90
N MET A 71 -10.89 2.55 -6.01
CA MET A 71 -11.35 2.16 -4.68
C MET A 71 -11.83 3.38 -3.87
N ILE A 72 -11.14 4.51 -4.00
CA ILE A 72 -11.53 5.77 -3.36
C ILE A 72 -12.83 6.31 -3.94
N ARG A 73 -12.91 6.39 -5.27
CA ARG A 73 -13.99 7.04 -6.01
C ARG A 73 -15.29 6.23 -5.99
N GLU A 74 -15.18 4.91 -6.06
CA GLU A 74 -16.31 3.99 -6.27
C GLU A 74 -16.67 3.21 -5.01
N TRP A 75 -16.08 3.54 -3.84
CA TRP A 75 -16.25 2.81 -2.58
C TRP A 75 -17.69 2.42 -2.23
N THR A 76 -18.62 3.36 -2.36
CA THR A 76 -20.03 3.14 -2.00
C THR A 76 -20.75 2.16 -2.92
N LEU A 77 -20.28 2.03 -4.16
CA LEU A 77 -20.82 1.14 -5.19
C LEU A 77 -20.29 -0.30 -5.06
N LEU A 78 -19.18 -0.48 -4.34
CA LEU A 78 -18.53 -1.78 -4.20
C LEU A 78 -19.22 -2.64 -3.12
N SER A 79 -19.28 -3.94 -3.41
CA SER A 79 -19.69 -4.95 -2.44
C SER A 79 -18.54 -5.31 -1.48
N PRO A 80 -18.85 -5.80 -0.26
CA PRO A 80 -17.85 -6.36 0.66
C PRO A 80 -16.90 -7.37 -0.01
N GLU A 81 -17.44 -8.24 -0.86
CA GLU A 81 -16.70 -9.29 -1.56
C GLU A 81 -15.70 -8.70 -2.56
N GLN A 82 -16.10 -7.68 -3.33
CA GLN A 82 -15.21 -6.99 -4.27
C GLN A 82 -14.05 -6.28 -3.55
N ILE A 83 -14.34 -5.63 -2.43
CA ILE A 83 -13.34 -4.97 -1.58
C ILE A 83 -12.37 -6.02 -1.01
N ASN A 84 -12.90 -7.12 -0.46
CA ASN A 84 -12.10 -8.20 0.11
C ASN A 84 -11.25 -8.91 -0.94
N HIS A 85 -11.79 -9.16 -2.12
CA HIS A 85 -11.08 -9.76 -3.24
C HIS A 85 -9.89 -8.90 -3.64
N MET A 86 -10.10 -7.59 -3.86
CA MET A 86 -9.03 -6.70 -4.30
C MET A 86 -7.89 -6.59 -3.27
N ARG A 87 -8.19 -6.43 -1.97
CA ARG A 87 -7.14 -6.36 -0.95
C ARG A 87 -6.33 -7.66 -0.87
N THR A 88 -7.01 -8.81 -0.93
CA THR A 88 -6.38 -10.13 -0.81
C THR A 88 -5.54 -10.41 -2.04
N PHE A 89 -6.05 -10.04 -3.22
CA PHE A 89 -5.33 -10.13 -4.48
C PHE A 89 -4.02 -9.32 -4.43
N LEU A 90 -4.07 -8.05 -4.03
CA LEU A 90 -2.87 -7.19 -3.95
C LEU A 90 -1.85 -7.72 -2.95
N MET A 91 -2.28 -8.16 -1.76
CA MET A 91 -1.40 -8.75 -0.75
C MET A 91 -0.76 -10.04 -1.24
N LYS A 92 -1.54 -10.92 -1.86
CA LYS A 92 -1.05 -12.17 -2.45
C LYS A 92 -0.08 -11.89 -3.60
N TYR A 93 -0.38 -10.92 -4.45
CA TYR A 93 0.48 -10.54 -5.56
C TYR A 93 1.86 -10.06 -5.07
N VAL A 94 1.90 -9.19 -4.06
CA VAL A 94 3.17 -8.70 -3.50
C VAL A 94 3.99 -9.81 -2.84
N THR A 95 3.35 -10.73 -2.13
CA THR A 95 4.03 -11.85 -1.45
C THR A 95 4.51 -12.93 -2.41
N GLN A 96 3.83 -13.13 -3.54
CA GLN A 96 4.23 -14.09 -4.58
C GLN A 96 5.29 -13.54 -5.53
N ASN A 97 5.37 -12.22 -5.70
CA ASN A 97 6.30 -11.57 -6.62
C ASN A 97 7.39 -10.81 -5.85
N ILE A 98 8.25 -11.54 -5.14
CA ILE A 98 9.34 -10.97 -4.33
C ILE A 98 10.35 -10.12 -5.14
N GLY A 99 10.43 -10.34 -6.45
CA GLY A 99 11.28 -9.58 -7.38
C GLY A 99 10.71 -8.22 -7.82
N LEU A 100 9.52 -7.83 -7.35
CA LEU A 100 8.94 -6.52 -7.68
C LEU A 100 9.83 -5.39 -7.21
N SER A 101 10.00 -4.39 -8.07
CA SER A 101 10.61 -3.11 -7.73
C SER A 101 9.96 -2.49 -6.49
N ASN A 102 10.79 -1.91 -5.63
CA ASN A 102 10.35 -1.34 -4.35
C ASN A 102 9.19 -0.35 -4.52
N TYR A 103 9.27 0.58 -5.48
CA TYR A 103 8.23 1.59 -5.66
C TYR A 103 6.86 1.00 -6.09
N VAL A 104 6.86 -0.12 -6.83
CA VAL A 104 5.64 -0.84 -7.23
C VAL A 104 5.02 -1.50 -5.99
N ARG A 105 5.85 -2.18 -5.21
CA ARG A 105 5.46 -2.83 -3.95
C ARG A 105 4.86 -1.83 -2.96
N GLU A 106 5.56 -0.73 -2.71
CA GLU A 106 5.11 0.32 -1.80
C GLU A 106 3.77 0.92 -2.26
N GLN A 107 3.59 1.12 -3.57
CA GLN A 107 2.32 1.61 -4.12
C GLN A 107 1.18 0.61 -3.92
N MET A 108 1.40 -0.69 -4.14
CA MET A 108 0.38 -1.72 -3.91
C MET A 108 0.00 -1.81 -2.43
N LEU A 109 0.99 -1.79 -1.53
CA LEU A 109 0.75 -1.84 -0.09
C LEU A 109 0.08 -0.56 0.41
N GLN A 110 0.38 0.60 -0.18
CA GLN A 110 -0.37 1.83 0.06
C GLN A 110 -1.83 1.70 -0.39
N THR A 111 -2.10 1.08 -1.54
CA THR A 111 -3.47 0.79 -1.98
C THR A 111 -4.20 -0.09 -0.98
N VAL A 112 -3.53 -1.13 -0.47
CA VAL A 112 -4.08 -2.00 0.58
C VAL A 112 -4.38 -1.20 1.85
N ALA A 113 -3.46 -0.36 2.32
CA ALA A 113 -3.65 0.50 3.50
C ALA A 113 -4.86 1.46 3.34
N VAL A 114 -5.03 2.05 2.15
CA VAL A 114 -6.19 2.91 1.82
C VAL A 114 -7.49 2.12 1.91
N ILE A 115 -7.53 0.89 1.37
CA ILE A 115 -8.70 0.01 1.46
C ILE A 115 -9.03 -0.28 2.93
N TYR A 116 -8.02 -0.60 3.75
CA TYR A 116 -8.23 -0.88 5.17
C TYR A 116 -8.76 0.31 5.96
N LYS A 117 -8.18 1.51 5.76
CA LYS A 117 -8.63 2.72 6.46
C LYS A 117 -10.05 3.11 6.07
N ARG A 118 -10.42 2.95 4.80
CA ARG A 118 -11.80 3.17 4.35
C ARG A 118 -12.78 2.19 4.99
N GLY A 119 -12.31 0.97 5.19
CA GLY A 119 -13.07 -0.07 5.86
C GLY A 119 -13.23 0.07 7.37
N THR A 120 -12.46 0.92 8.06
CA THR A 120 -12.42 0.97 9.54
C THR A 120 -13.76 1.38 10.18
N LEU A 121 -14.52 2.24 9.50
CA LEU A 121 -15.81 2.75 9.99
C LEU A 121 -17.00 2.15 9.25
N ASP A 122 -16.73 1.37 8.21
CA ASP A 122 -17.77 0.75 7.38
C ASP A 122 -18.07 -0.67 7.88
N THR A 123 -19.35 -1.03 8.01
CA THR A 123 -19.77 -2.38 8.39
C THR A 123 -19.46 -3.41 7.31
N LYS A 124 -19.16 -2.96 6.08
CA LYS A 124 -18.85 -3.81 4.93
C LYS A 124 -17.51 -4.54 5.02
N SER A 125 -16.59 -4.20 5.92
CA SER A 125 -15.23 -4.77 5.86
C SER A 125 -14.52 -4.92 7.22
N SER A 126 -14.68 -6.07 7.87
CA SER A 126 -14.00 -6.41 9.13
C SER A 126 -12.76 -7.32 8.96
N GLY A 127 -12.00 -7.18 7.86
CA GLY A 127 -10.80 -8.03 7.63
C GLY A 127 -9.51 -7.55 8.30
N ARG A 128 -9.63 -6.68 9.31
CA ARG A 128 -8.50 -6.11 10.05
C ARG A 128 -7.71 -7.19 10.79
N GLU A 129 -8.40 -8.11 11.45
CA GLU A 129 -7.74 -9.21 12.17
C GLU A 129 -6.97 -10.12 11.21
N ALA A 130 -7.55 -10.45 10.05
CA ALA A 130 -6.88 -11.21 9.01
C ALA A 130 -5.60 -10.51 8.51
N LEU A 131 -5.63 -9.17 8.33
CA LEU A 131 -4.42 -8.42 7.94
C LEU A 131 -3.29 -8.60 8.94
N PHE A 132 -3.58 -8.37 10.22
CA PHE A 132 -2.57 -8.44 11.26
C PHE A 132 -2.09 -9.88 11.49
N GLN A 133 -2.94 -10.87 11.24
CA GLN A 133 -2.55 -12.28 11.19
C GLN A 133 -1.58 -12.55 10.03
N ASP A 134 -1.87 -12.06 8.82
CA ASP A 134 -0.99 -12.20 7.65
C ASP A 134 0.37 -11.51 7.89
N VAL A 135 0.36 -10.29 8.43
CA VAL A 135 1.58 -9.56 8.81
C VAL A 135 2.38 -10.34 9.85
N SER A 136 1.72 -10.90 10.86
CA SER A 136 2.36 -11.74 11.88
C SER A 136 3.04 -12.97 11.25
N GLN A 137 2.40 -13.62 10.28
CA GLN A 137 2.97 -14.77 9.58
C GLN A 137 4.18 -14.38 8.73
N LEU A 138 4.12 -13.25 8.04
CA LEU A 138 5.25 -12.73 7.27
C LEU A 138 6.46 -12.42 8.18
N ILE A 139 6.21 -11.85 9.35
CA ILE A 139 7.26 -11.58 10.36
C ILE A 139 7.85 -12.87 10.91
N ALA A 140 7.01 -13.86 11.22
CA ALA A 140 7.42 -15.13 11.79
C ALA A 140 8.07 -16.08 10.78
N SER A 141 8.03 -15.78 9.48
CA SER A 141 8.54 -16.64 8.41
C SER A 141 10.06 -16.90 8.46
N GLY A 142 10.83 -16.08 9.18
CA GLY A 142 12.29 -16.12 9.19
C GLY A 142 12.94 -15.68 7.85
N ASN A 143 12.14 -15.30 6.85
CA ASN A 143 12.61 -14.83 5.56
C ASN A 143 12.68 -13.30 5.55
N THR A 144 13.88 -12.74 5.38
CA THR A 144 14.09 -11.29 5.39
C THR A 144 13.27 -10.55 4.34
N GLN A 145 13.04 -11.12 3.15
CA GLN A 145 12.19 -10.50 2.13
C GLN A 145 10.72 -10.42 2.55
N MET A 146 10.21 -11.46 3.21
CA MET A 146 8.85 -11.46 3.77
C MET A 146 8.72 -10.46 4.91
N GLN A 147 9.73 -10.38 5.78
CA GLN A 147 9.80 -9.37 6.84
C GLN A 147 9.84 -7.94 6.27
N MET A 148 10.52 -7.73 5.14
CA MET A 148 10.55 -6.45 4.44
C MET A 148 9.18 -6.08 3.85
N ILE A 149 8.43 -7.05 3.33
CA ILE A 149 7.04 -6.83 2.89
C ILE A 149 6.15 -6.46 4.09
N ALA A 150 6.28 -7.17 5.21
CA ALA A 150 5.56 -6.86 6.44
C ALA A 150 5.87 -5.44 6.94
N CYS A 151 7.15 -5.04 6.97
CA CYS A 151 7.55 -3.68 7.33
C CYS A 151 6.92 -2.63 6.41
N SER A 152 6.94 -2.88 5.10
CA SER A 152 6.36 -1.97 4.11
C SER A 152 4.84 -1.82 4.32
N MET A 153 4.14 -2.91 4.63
CA MET A 153 2.71 -2.88 4.97
C MET A 153 2.45 -2.09 6.27
N LEU A 154 3.24 -2.31 7.32
CA LEU A 154 3.13 -1.59 8.59
C LEU A 154 3.39 -0.09 8.41
N THR A 155 4.42 0.28 7.66
CA THR A 155 4.70 1.67 7.29
C THR A 155 3.56 2.29 6.50
N ALA A 156 3.00 1.58 5.52
CA ALA A 156 1.85 2.06 4.75
C ALA A 156 0.62 2.32 5.66
N LEU A 157 0.35 1.45 6.64
CA LEU A 157 -0.71 1.66 7.63
C LEU A 157 -0.42 2.88 8.51
N LEU A 158 0.77 2.98 9.10
CA LEU A 158 1.13 4.11 9.96
C LEU A 158 0.99 5.44 9.20
N ASN A 159 1.49 5.51 7.98
CA ASN A 159 1.38 6.69 7.13
C ASN A 159 -0.08 7.03 6.82
N GLU A 160 -0.88 6.03 6.44
CA GLU A 160 -2.28 6.23 6.08
C GLU A 160 -3.12 6.67 7.29
N TYR A 161 -2.89 6.13 8.49
CA TYR A 161 -3.66 6.48 9.69
C TYR A 161 -3.15 7.72 10.44
N SER A 162 -1.89 8.15 10.24
CA SER A 162 -1.31 9.31 10.94
C SER A 162 -2.04 10.63 10.67
N GLY A 163 -2.73 10.73 9.53
CA GLY A 163 -3.54 11.90 9.18
C GLY A 163 -2.74 13.11 8.71
N ASN A 164 -1.46 12.95 8.36
CA ASN A 164 -0.65 14.06 7.84
C ASN A 164 -1.34 14.74 6.63
N ALA A 165 -1.58 16.05 6.75
CA ALA A 165 -2.36 16.88 5.82
C ALA A 165 -1.87 16.90 4.36
N LYS A 166 -0.73 16.27 4.05
CA LYS A 166 -0.20 16.12 2.68
C LYS A 166 -0.92 15.02 1.88
N THR A 167 -1.64 14.12 2.54
CA THR A 167 -2.29 12.95 1.92
C THR A 167 -3.79 12.87 2.20
N SER A 168 -4.42 13.95 2.72
CA SER A 168 -5.87 14.02 2.91
C SER A 168 -6.58 13.58 1.64
N ALA A 169 -7.04 12.33 1.64
CA ALA A 169 -7.63 11.72 0.48
C ALA A 169 -8.85 12.54 0.10
N ILE A 170 -8.83 13.12 -1.09
CA ILE A 170 -9.98 13.78 -1.70
C ILE A 170 -11.17 12.80 -1.55
N GLY A 171 -12.19 13.21 -0.79
CA GLY A 171 -13.43 12.45 -0.62
C GLY A 171 -13.72 11.86 0.77
N LEU A 172 -12.91 12.09 1.81
CA LEU A 172 -13.27 11.74 3.20
C LEU A 172 -13.32 13.00 4.08
N SER A 173 -14.24 13.01 5.06
CA SER A 173 -14.35 14.12 6.00
C SER A 173 -13.21 14.09 7.02
N TRP A 174 -12.85 15.26 7.57
CA TRP A 174 -11.87 15.35 8.66
C TRP A 174 -12.28 14.50 9.87
N ASN A 175 -13.59 14.45 10.19
CA ASN A 175 -14.13 13.60 11.24
C ASN A 175 -13.87 12.11 10.98
N PHE A 176 -14.07 11.65 9.74
CA PHE A 176 -13.77 10.27 9.34
C PHE A 176 -12.29 9.95 9.59
N HIS A 177 -11.38 10.83 9.15
CA HIS A 177 -9.94 10.63 9.36
C HIS A 177 -9.56 10.52 10.83
N ASN A 178 -10.12 11.38 11.69
CA ASN A 178 -9.85 11.35 13.12
C ASN A 178 -10.42 10.11 13.81
N GLU A 179 -11.62 9.67 13.42
CA GLU A 179 -12.21 8.48 14.01
C GLU A 179 -11.43 7.21 13.60
N CYS A 180 -11.00 7.11 12.34
CA CYS A 180 -10.06 6.07 11.91
C CYS A 180 -8.75 6.11 12.73
N LYS A 181 -8.14 7.30 12.87
CA LYS A 181 -6.90 7.49 13.65
C LYS A 181 -7.07 7.00 15.08
N ARG A 182 -8.15 7.41 15.76
CA ARG A 182 -8.47 6.95 17.14
C ARG A 182 -8.69 5.45 17.24
N LYS A 183 -9.40 4.85 16.28
CA LYS A 183 -9.58 3.39 16.26
C LYS A 183 -8.25 2.66 16.09
N PHE A 184 -7.38 3.16 15.22
CA PHE A 184 -6.06 2.60 15.02
C PHE A 184 -5.17 2.75 16.26
N GLU A 185 -5.16 3.93 16.89
CA GLU A 185 -4.48 4.18 18.17
C GLU A 185 -4.87 3.17 19.24
N ASN A 186 -6.18 2.97 19.43
CA ASN A 186 -6.71 2.14 20.51
C ASN A 186 -6.57 0.64 20.26
N ASN A 187 -6.65 0.21 19.00
CA ASN A 187 -6.79 -1.22 18.68
C ASN A 187 -5.60 -1.84 17.95
N ASP A 188 -4.78 -1.05 17.25
CA ASP A 188 -3.81 -1.56 16.28
C ASP A 188 -2.37 -1.08 16.54
N LEU A 189 -2.20 0.18 16.97
CA LEU A 189 -0.88 0.81 17.12
C LEU A 189 0.04 0.04 18.08
N LYS A 190 -0.51 -0.48 19.18
CA LYS A 190 0.21 -1.37 20.10
C LYS A 190 0.70 -2.64 19.40
N GLN A 191 -0.11 -3.24 18.55
CA GLN A 191 0.24 -4.47 17.83
C GLN A 191 1.37 -4.19 16.82
N VAL A 192 1.32 -3.05 16.12
CA VAL A 192 2.41 -2.59 15.25
C VAL A 192 3.73 -2.47 16.03
N PHE A 193 3.69 -1.89 17.25
CA PHE A 193 4.88 -1.79 18.08
C PHE A 193 5.39 -3.15 18.57
N GLN A 194 4.50 -4.06 18.94
CA GLN A 194 4.88 -5.42 19.34
C GLN A 194 5.60 -6.18 18.22
N PHE A 195 5.15 -6.02 16.97
CA PHE A 195 5.86 -6.55 15.81
C PHE A 195 7.25 -5.93 15.64
N ALA A 196 7.38 -4.62 15.83
CA ALA A 196 8.66 -3.95 15.77
C ALA A 196 9.64 -4.50 16.82
N LEU A 197 9.17 -4.68 18.06
CA LEU A 197 9.96 -5.27 19.13
C LEU A 197 10.33 -6.73 18.86
N GLN A 198 9.43 -7.53 18.29
CA GLN A 198 9.70 -8.92 17.93
C GLN A 198 10.86 -9.02 16.92
N VAL A 199 10.82 -8.22 15.85
CA VAL A 199 11.88 -8.20 14.83
C VAL A 199 13.20 -7.68 15.41
N LEU A 200 13.15 -6.62 16.23
CA LEU A 200 14.34 -6.12 16.92
C LEU A 200 14.97 -7.18 17.82
N HIS A 201 14.17 -7.90 18.60
CA HIS A 201 14.64 -8.99 19.45
C HIS A 201 15.28 -10.11 18.63
N GLN A 202 14.70 -10.49 17.49
CA GLN A 202 15.27 -11.49 16.58
C GLN A 202 16.64 -11.07 16.04
N ILE A 203 16.80 -9.81 15.64
CA ILE A 203 18.08 -9.27 15.14
C ILE A 203 19.13 -9.25 16.25
N VAL A 204 18.77 -8.77 17.45
CA VAL A 204 19.71 -8.68 18.58
C VAL A 204 20.14 -10.05 19.10
N SER A 205 19.26 -11.06 19.00
CA SER A 205 19.56 -12.43 19.42
C SER A 205 20.51 -13.17 18.48
N SER A 206 20.76 -12.63 17.27
CA SER A 206 21.60 -13.25 16.24
C SER A 206 22.63 -12.26 15.64
N PRO A 207 23.53 -11.66 16.46
CA PRO A 207 24.41 -10.58 16.02
C PRO A 207 25.43 -11.02 14.96
N ASP A 208 25.86 -12.29 14.98
CA ASP A 208 26.86 -12.84 14.05
C ASP A 208 26.32 -13.05 12.63
N GLN A 209 25.02 -12.85 12.40
CA GLN A 209 24.33 -13.04 11.11
C GLN A 209 23.91 -11.71 10.45
N MET A 210 24.53 -10.59 10.83
CA MET A 210 24.16 -9.26 10.33
C MET A 210 24.55 -9.07 8.85
N SER A 211 23.68 -9.52 7.96
CA SER A 211 23.78 -9.30 6.51
C SER A 211 23.37 -7.87 6.12
N ARG A 212 23.62 -7.49 4.85
CA ARG A 212 23.11 -6.22 4.27
C ARG A 212 21.58 -6.13 4.33
N ASP A 213 20.91 -7.26 4.11
CA ASP A 213 19.45 -7.32 4.15
C ASP A 213 18.94 -7.18 5.60
N ALA A 214 19.61 -7.79 6.57
CA ALA A 214 19.29 -7.63 8.00
C ALA A 214 19.51 -6.18 8.47
N SER A 215 20.56 -5.51 7.98
CA SER A 215 20.82 -4.09 8.26
C SER A 215 19.73 -3.19 7.67
N THR A 216 19.26 -3.50 6.46
CA THR A 216 18.16 -2.77 5.81
C THR A 216 16.85 -2.98 6.57
N LEU A 217 16.57 -4.21 7.01
CA LEU A 217 15.43 -4.54 7.83
C LEU A 217 15.48 -3.80 9.18
N LEU A 218 16.65 -3.74 9.82
CA LEU A 218 16.88 -2.98 11.05
C LEU A 218 16.55 -1.49 10.85
N GLY A 219 17.04 -0.89 9.76
CA GLY A 219 16.72 0.51 9.43
C GLY A 219 15.21 0.76 9.32
N ARG A 220 14.49 -0.15 8.64
CA ARG A 220 13.03 -0.05 8.50
C ARG A 220 12.29 -0.22 9.83
N ILE A 221 12.70 -1.18 10.66
CA ILE A 221 12.01 -1.45 11.93
C ILE A 221 12.28 -0.36 12.96
N LEU A 222 13.44 0.28 12.92
CA LEU A 222 13.75 1.45 13.73
C LEU A 222 12.90 2.65 13.31
N ALA A 223 12.73 2.88 12.00
CA ALA A 223 11.83 3.93 11.51
C ALA A 223 10.36 3.68 11.90
N ILE A 224 9.90 2.43 11.86
CA ILE A 224 8.57 2.05 12.36
C ILE A 224 8.46 2.33 13.86
N SER A 225 9.46 1.91 14.65
CA SER A 225 9.49 2.15 16.10
C SER A 225 9.46 3.64 16.42
N GLU A 226 10.27 4.44 15.73
CA GLU A 226 10.30 5.90 15.85
C GLU A 226 8.92 6.49 15.56
N GLN A 227 8.32 6.13 14.42
CA GLN A 227 7.01 6.66 14.02
C GLN A 227 5.89 6.31 15.01
N VAL A 228 5.94 5.12 15.62
CA VAL A 228 4.96 4.73 16.65
C VAL A 228 5.22 5.49 17.96
N LEU A 229 6.47 5.63 18.38
CA LEU A 229 6.83 6.34 19.61
C LEU A 229 6.61 7.85 19.51
N SER A 230 6.74 8.41 18.30
CA SER A 230 6.45 9.81 17.98
C SER A 230 5.00 10.02 17.49
N TRP A 231 4.10 9.05 17.71
CA TRP A 231 2.73 9.15 17.24
C TRP A 231 2.01 10.31 17.93
N ASP A 232 1.40 11.19 17.15
CA ASP A 232 0.59 12.30 17.65
C ASP A 232 -0.77 11.77 18.12
N PHE A 233 -0.89 11.40 19.40
CA PHE A 233 -2.10 10.80 19.94
C PHE A 233 -3.27 11.79 19.95
N SER A 234 -4.43 11.31 19.50
CA SER A 234 -5.66 12.08 19.61
C SER A 234 -5.99 12.36 21.08
N LEU A 235 -6.02 13.63 21.48
CA LEU A 235 -6.44 14.03 22.83
C LEU A 235 -7.78 13.38 23.18
N ALA A 236 -7.83 12.71 24.34
CA ALA A 236 -9.08 12.29 24.93
C ALA A 236 -9.92 13.55 25.18
N ARG A 237 -11.01 13.72 24.43
CA ARG A 237 -12.04 14.69 24.80
C ARG A 237 -12.72 14.14 26.05
N HIS A 238 -12.11 14.32 27.21
CA HIS A 238 -12.86 14.38 28.45
C HIS A 238 -13.68 15.67 28.37
N ILE A 239 -14.93 15.53 27.90
CA ILE A 239 -15.95 16.54 28.15
C ILE A 239 -16.18 16.47 29.67
N LEU A 240 -15.67 17.47 30.39
CA LEU A 240 -16.08 17.78 31.75
C LEU A 240 -17.56 18.15 31.77
#